data_AF-A0A7W0XKN7-F1
#
_entry.id   AF-A0A7W0XKN7-F1
#
_cell.length_a   1.000
_cell.length_b   1.000
_cell.length_c   1.000
_cell.angle_alpha   90.00
_cell.angle_beta   90.00
_cell.angle_gamma   90.00
#
_symmetry.space_group_name_H-M   'P 1'
#
loop_
_entity.id
_entity.type
_entity.pdbx_description
1 polymer ?
#
loop_
_entity_poly.entity_id
_entity_poly.type
_entity_poly.pdbx_seq_one_letter_code
_entity_poly.pdbx_strand_id
1 'polypeptide(L)' 'MLDRDGAVLYVGKARSLKKRVGSYARAAGQSSRIARMIRATAAMDFLRTRTETEALLLEANLIKRLRPRF' A
#
# COMPACT_ATOMS: atom_id res chain seq x y z
N MET A 1 0.42 3.71 -2.18
CA MET A 1 0.31 3.51 -3.65
C MET A 1 -0.51 4.64 -4.22
N LEU A 2 -0.10 5.15 -5.37
CA LEU A 2 -0.63 6.36 -6.00
C LEU A 2 -1.12 6.03 -7.41
N ASP A 3 -2.16 6.71 -7.87
CA ASP A 3 -2.52 6.69 -9.31
C ASP A 3 -1.63 7.65 -10.12
N ARG A 4 -1.94 7.76 -11.42
CA ARG A 4 -1.18 8.61 -12.36
C ARG A 4 -1.28 10.11 -12.07
N ASP A 5 -2.32 10.53 -11.36
CA ASP A 5 -2.58 11.93 -11.01
C ASP A 5 -2.02 12.25 -9.61
N GLY A 6 -1.39 11.26 -8.96
CA GLY A 6 -0.80 11.40 -7.63
C GLY A 6 -1.80 11.19 -6.49
N ALA A 7 -3.03 10.74 -6.75
CA ALA A 7 -4.01 10.48 -5.68
C ALA A 7 -3.72 9.16 -4.96
N VAL A 8 -3.96 9.13 -3.65
CA VAL A 8 -3.65 7.96 -2.81
C VAL A 8 -4.71 6.88 -2.99
N LEU A 9 -4.31 5.78 -3.63
CA LEU A 9 -5.16 4.63 -3.88
C LEU A 9 -5.21 3.66 -2.70
N TYR A 10 -4.09 3.44 -2.03
CA TYR A 10 -3.94 2.42 -0.98
C TYR A 10 -2.83 2.79 0.00
N VAL A 11 -3.09 2.52 1.28
CA VAL A 11 -2.13 2.62 2.38
C VAL A 11 -2.05 1.25 3.07
N GLY A 12 -0.83 0.80 3.37
CA GLY A 12 -0.62 -0.47 4.05
C GLY A 12 0.71 -0.52 4.80
N LYS A 13 0.76 -1.26 5.90
CA LYS A 13 2.00 -1.56 6.63
C LYS A 13 2.63 -2.89 6.21
N ALA A 14 3.92 -3.01 6.43
CA ALA A 14 4.64 -4.27 6.22
C ALA A 14 5.82 -4.42 7.18
N ARG A 15 6.01 -5.64 7.70
CA ARG A 15 7.23 -6.03 8.45
C ARG A 15 8.46 -6.03 7.55
N SER A 16 8.28 -6.35 6.26
CA SER A 16 9.33 -6.32 5.24
C SER A 16 8.76 -5.76 3.95
N LEU A 17 9.24 -4.58 3.56
CA LEU A 17 8.82 -3.91 2.32
C LEU A 17 9.11 -4.79 1.10
N LYS A 18 10.28 -5.44 1.04
CA LYS A 18 10.66 -6.33 -0.06
C LYS A 18 9.66 -7.48 -0.24
N LYS A 19 9.28 -8.16 0.85
CA LYS A 19 8.30 -9.26 0.77
C LYS A 19 6.91 -8.75 0.39
N ARG A 20 6.48 -7.59 0.91
CA ARG A 20 5.19 -6.98 0.61
C ARG A 20 5.10 -6.60 -0.87
N VAL A 21 6.03 -5.80 -1.37
CA VAL A 21 6.06 -5.39 -2.78
C VAL A 21 6.19 -6.59 -3.70
N GLY A 22 7.07 -7.54 -3.36
CA GLY A 22 7.21 -8.79 -4.12
C GLY A 22 5.94 -9.64 -4.18
N SER A 23 5.05 -9.54 -3.19
CA SER A 23 3.75 -10.22 -3.26
C SER A 23 2.85 -9.69 -4.37
N TYR A 24 2.89 -8.38 -4.67
CA TYR A 24 2.09 -7.76 -5.72
C TYR A 24 2.56 -8.13 -7.13
N ALA A 25 3.83 -8.49 -7.29
CA ALA A 25 4.38 -8.94 -8.58
C ALA A 25 3.88 -10.33 -9.00
N ARG A 26 3.27 -11.11 -8.09
CA ARG A 26 2.71 -12.42 -8.42
C ARG A 26 1.33 -12.26 -9.04
N ALA A 27 1.16 -12.75 -10.27
CA ALA A 27 -0.12 -12.71 -10.99
C ALA A 27 -1.16 -13.68 -10.41
N ALA A 28 -0.74 -14.85 -9.93
CA ALA A 28 -1.63 -15.86 -9.35
C ALA A 28 -1.89 -15.59 -7.85
N GLY A 29 -3.13 -15.84 -7.41
CA GLY A 29 -3.52 -15.79 -5.99
C GLY A 29 -3.93 -14.41 -5.46
N GLN A 30 -3.96 -13.37 -6.31
CA GLN A 30 -4.47 -12.05 -5.91
C GLN A 30 -5.99 -12.01 -6.06
N SER A 31 -6.67 -11.40 -5.08
CA SER A 31 -8.10 -11.09 -5.24
C SER A 31 -8.30 -10.08 -6.36
N SER A 32 -9.49 -10.09 -6.98
CA SER A 32 -9.84 -9.16 -8.06
C SER A 32 -9.71 -7.68 -7.63
N ARG A 33 -9.95 -7.39 -6.35
CA ARG A 33 -9.78 -6.07 -5.73
C ARG A 33 -8.30 -5.64 -5.71
N ILE A 34 -7.41 -6.52 -5.25
CA ILE A 34 -5.96 -6.25 -5.21
C ILE A 34 -5.39 -6.13 -6.63
N ALA A 35 -5.78 -7.01 -7.54
CA ALA A 35 -5.35 -6.94 -8.93
C ALA A 35 -5.73 -5.60 -9.59
N ARG A 36 -6.92 -5.07 -9.28
CA ARG A 36 -7.36 -3.75 -9.77
C ARG A 36 -6.57 -2.60 -9.17
N MET A 37 -6.30 -2.65 -7.86
CA MET A 37 -5.45 -1.66 -7.18
C MET A 37 -4.04 -1.63 -7.80
N ILE A 38 -3.43 -2.80 -8.04
CA ILE A 38 -2.11 -2.91 -8.67
C ILE A 38 -2.13 -2.29 -10.06
N ARG A 39 -3.12 -2.63 -10.90
CA ARG A 39 -3.24 -2.07 -12.26
C ARG A 39 -3.45 -0.54 -12.27
N ALA A 40 -4.10 0.00 -11.25
CA ALA A 40 -4.33 1.44 -11.13
C ALA A 40 -3.12 2.18 -10.53
N THR A 41 -2.17 1.47 -9.93
CA THR A 41 -1.00 2.07 -9.27
C THR A 41 0.03 2.50 -10.31
N ALA A 42 0.33 3.80 -10.35
CA ALA A 42 1.41 4.37 -11.17
C ALA A 42 2.71 4.56 -10.36
N ALA A 43 2.60 4.82 -9.05
CA ALA A 43 3.75 5.05 -8.17
C ALA A 43 3.56 4.47 -6.77
N MET A 44 4.67 4.23 -6.07
CA MET A 44 4.68 3.73 -4.69
C MET A 44 5.64 4.55 -3.81
N ASP A 45 5.11 5.11 -2.73
CA ASP A 45 5.90 5.76 -1.69
C ASP A 45 6.08 4.84 -0.48
N PHE A 46 7.25 4.94 0.14
CA PHE A 46 7.63 4.13 1.29
C PHE A 46 8.14 5.01 2.43
N LEU A 47 7.59 4.81 3.62
CA LEU A 47 8.13 5.36 4.86
C LEU A 47 8.58 4.22 5.78
N ARG A 48 9.82 4.29 6.25
CA ARG A 48 10.36 3.33 7.22
C ARG A 48 10.10 3.82 8.64
N THR A 49 9.55 2.95 9.47
CA THR A 49 9.43 3.16 10.92
C THR A 49 10.45 2.27 11.65
N ARG A 50 10.70 2.54 12.93
CA ARG A 50 11.64 1.75 13.75
C ARG A 50 10.98 0.52 14.33
N THR A 51 9.67 0.62 14.62
CA THR A 51 8.91 -0.48 15.22
C THR A 51 7.65 -0.81 14.40
N GLU A 52 7.11 -2.01 14.64
CA GLU A 52 5.84 -2.43 14.04
C GLU A 52 4.65 -1.62 14.58
N THR A 53 4.71 -1.21 15.85
CA THR A 53 3.68 -0.37 16.49
C THR A 53 3.61 1.01 15.86
N GLU A 54 4.76 1.64 15.60
CA GLU A 54 4.82 2.91 14.87
C GLU A 54 4.23 2.78 13.45
N ALA A 55 4.55 1.69 12.74
CA ALA A 55 4.01 1.43 11.41
C ALA A 55 2.48 1.32 11.44
N LEU A 56 1.93 0.63 12.44
CA LEU A 56 0.50 0.46 12.64
C LEU A 56 -0.20 1.80 12.94
N LEU A 57 0.35 2.59 13.86
CA LEU A 57 -0.23 3.90 14.21
C LEU A 57 -0.18 4.86 13.03
N LEU A 58 0.93 4.89 12.28
CA LEU A 58 1.07 5.71 11.10
C LEU A 58 0.08 5.29 10.00
N GLU A 59 -0.03 4.00 9.72
CA GLU A 59 -0.99 3.44 8.76
C GLU A 59 -2.42 3.89 9.09
N ALA A 60 -2.85 3.70 10.34
CA ALA A 60 -4.19 4.09 10.79
C ALA A 60 -4.44 5.60 10.60
N ASN A 61 -3.46 6.44 10.96
CA ASN A 61 -3.55 7.89 10.78
C ASN A 61 -3.64 8.30 9.30
N LEU A 62 -2.83 7.69 8.44
CA LEU A 62 -2.86 7.95 7.00
C LEU A 62 -4.17 7.49 6.36
N ILE A 63 -4.69 6.32 6.73
CA ILE A 63 -6.00 5.85 6.26
C ILE A 63 -7.11 6.83 6.67
N LYS A 64 -7.10 7.30 7.92
CA LYS A 64 -8.11 8.26 8.42
C LYS A 64 -8.06 9.59 7.67
N ARG A 65 -6.86 10.10 7.40
CA ARG A 65 -6.65 11.41 6.74
C ARG A 65 -6.91 11.37 5.24
N LEU A 66 -6.42 10.33 4.57
CA LEU A 66 -6.38 10.25 3.11
C LEU A 66 -7.59 9.52 2.52
N ARG A 67 -8.24 8.66 3.33
CA ARG A 67 -9.41 7.85 2.92
C ARG A 67 -9.20 7.16 1.57
N PRO A 68 -8.15 6.33 1.45
CA PRO A 68 -7.81 5.69 0.19
C PRO A 68 -8.98 4.82 -0.32
N ARG A 69 -9.08 4.71 -1.64
CA ARG A 69 -10.15 3.94 -2.30
C ARG A 69 -10.08 2.44 -2.03
N PHE A 70 -8.86 1.89 -1.90
CA PHE A 70 -8.60 0.47 -1.70
C PHE A 70 -8.08 0.15 -0.29
#